data_AF-G3XCS3-F1
#
_entry.id   AF-G3XCS3-F1
#
_cell.length_a   1.000
_cell.length_b   1.000
_cell.length_c   1.000
_cell.angle_alpha   90.00
_cell.angle_beta   90.00
_cell.angle_gamma   90.00
#
_symmetry.space_group_name_H-M   'P 1'
#
loop_
_entity.id
_entity.type
_entity.pdbx_description
1 polymer ?
#
loop_
_entity_poly.entity_id
_entity_poly.type
_entity_poly.pdbx_seq_one_letter_code
_entity_poly.pdbx_strand_id
1 'polypeptide(L)'
;MKTSKADFISRHSLEVKLSDISKRESFSYGKTRVSGSKQTTYIMHSRSVYMPGQEKLFTSNYPANPNQVIDKEMIQLRNIYKRKNYINSKQPIGSKTIHRSQDAFTYKRFAPISDEALEIAVVAAYKQIFGNLNPMESERPKELERRLRNGDIPIREFIRSLAKSEFYSRHFIERVSQIRSVELRFMHLLGRPLKDESELINNINFIREKGFESHIDSLMNSLEYEEHFGEDIVPFQRHWNSPCGSTTSSFIKTALFRKGFASSDNVIYK
;
A
#
# COMPACT_ATOMS: atom_id res chain seq x y z
N MET A 1 10.39 -27.08 29.60
CA MET A 1 11.50 -26.12 29.35
C MET A 1 12.53 -26.76 28.42
N LYS A 2 12.59 -26.33 27.16
CA LYS A 2 13.76 -26.52 26.29
C LYS A 2 13.88 -25.28 25.41
N THR A 3 14.85 -24.43 25.70
CA THR A 3 15.22 -23.24 24.94
C THR A 3 16.03 -23.67 23.72
N SER A 4 15.55 -23.39 22.50
CA SER A 4 16.32 -23.54 21.27
C SER A 4 17.35 -22.40 21.17
N LYS A 5 18.64 -22.76 21.20
CA LYS A 5 19.74 -21.84 20.87
C LYS A 5 19.63 -21.47 19.39
N ALA A 6 19.69 -20.18 19.10
CA ALA A 6 19.85 -19.67 17.74
C ALA A 6 21.26 -20.01 17.24
N ASP A 7 21.35 -20.68 16.09
CA ASP A 7 22.62 -21.03 15.46
C ASP A 7 23.29 -19.75 14.92
N PHE A 8 24.38 -19.34 15.56
CA PHE A 8 25.25 -18.27 15.07
C PHE A 8 26.08 -18.80 13.90
N ILE A 9 25.80 -18.30 12.69
CA ILE A 9 26.61 -18.57 11.50
C ILE A 9 27.97 -17.88 11.67
N SER A 10 29.06 -18.64 11.55
CA SER A 10 30.42 -18.12 11.75
C SER A 10 30.78 -17.03 10.73
N ARG A 11 31.56 -16.04 11.14
CA ARG A 11 32.02 -14.93 10.27
C ARG A 11 32.71 -15.43 9.01
N HIS A 12 33.48 -16.50 9.13
CA HIS A 12 34.18 -17.14 8.01
C HIS A 12 33.21 -17.66 6.94
N SER A 13 32.11 -18.30 7.34
CA SER A 13 31.08 -18.78 6.40
C SER A 13 30.31 -17.66 5.69
N LEU A 14 30.31 -16.44 6.21
CA LEU A 14 29.73 -15.27 5.54
C LEU A 14 30.71 -14.62 4.55
N GLU A 15 31.99 -14.53 4.92
CA GLU A 15 33.05 -13.99 4.04
C GLU A 15 33.28 -14.87 2.81
N VAL A 16 33.20 -16.20 2.96
CA VAL A 16 33.27 -17.16 1.84
C VAL A 16 32.11 -16.91 0.86
N LYS A 17 30.87 -16.83 1.37
CA LYS A 17 29.67 -16.59 0.53
C LYS A 17 29.69 -15.25 -0.18
N LEU A 18 30.26 -14.21 0.43
CA LEU A 18 30.41 -12.89 -0.18
C LEU A 18 31.50 -12.89 -1.28
N SER A 19 32.57 -13.65 -1.09
CA SER A 19 33.64 -13.79 -2.08
C SER A 19 33.24 -14.60 -3.32
N ASP A 20 32.31 -15.54 -3.18
CA ASP A 20 31.77 -16.33 -4.31
C ASP A 20 30.81 -15.53 -5.20
N ILE A 21 30.30 -14.40 -4.68
CA ILE A 21 29.41 -13.50 -5.41
C ILE A 21 30.21 -12.48 -6.24
N SER A 22 31.38 -12.04 -5.75
CA SER A 22 32.23 -11.07 -6.46
C SER A 22 33.10 -11.68 -7.58
N LYS A 23 33.28 -13.01 -7.61
CA LYS A 23 34.14 -13.72 -8.58
C LYS A 23 33.45 -14.18 -9.86
N ARG A 24 32.17 -13.86 -10.10
CA ARG A 24 31.50 -14.24 -11.35
C ARG A 24 31.81 -13.23 -12.44
N GLU A 25 32.49 -13.68 -13.50
CA GLU A 25 32.81 -12.88 -14.68
C GLU A 25 31.55 -12.41 -15.43
N SER A 26 31.65 -11.26 -16.08
CA SER A 26 30.58 -10.63 -16.86
C SER A 26 30.23 -11.45 -18.10
N PHE A 27 28.98 -11.94 -18.18
CA PHE A 27 28.50 -12.68 -19.34
C PHE A 27 28.20 -11.76 -20.54
N SER A 28 28.88 -12.05 -21.65
CA SER A 28 28.60 -11.56 -23.01
C SER A 28 27.60 -12.48 -23.73
N TYR A 29 26.68 -11.93 -24.51
CA TYR A 29 25.57 -12.67 -25.13
C TYR A 29 25.98 -13.40 -26.42
N GLY A 30 25.97 -14.74 -26.39
CA GLY A 30 25.88 -15.60 -27.56
C GLY A 30 24.46 -16.14 -27.75
N LYS A 31 23.85 -15.91 -28.91
CA LYS A 31 22.55 -16.51 -29.27
C LYS A 31 22.66 -18.04 -29.41
N THR A 32 21.72 -18.81 -28.88
CA THR A 32 20.77 -19.70 -29.63
C THR A 32 20.02 -20.73 -28.76
N ARG A 33 18.75 -20.94 -29.14
CA ARG A 33 17.77 -22.04 -28.89
C ARG A 33 17.04 -22.18 -27.54
N VAL A 34 15.82 -21.64 -27.60
CA VAL A 34 14.52 -21.96 -26.99
C VAL A 34 14.32 -23.39 -26.43
N SER A 35 13.87 -23.48 -25.17
CA SER A 35 12.82 -24.41 -24.70
C SER A 35 12.39 -24.09 -23.25
N GLY A 36 11.09 -23.89 -23.00
CA GLY A 36 10.47 -23.97 -21.67
C GLY A 36 10.22 -22.64 -20.92
N SER A 37 9.11 -21.96 -21.23
CA SER A 37 8.60 -20.79 -20.50
C SER A 37 8.12 -21.12 -19.07
N LYS A 38 8.42 -20.25 -18.09
CA LYS A 38 7.79 -20.16 -16.75
C LYS A 38 7.26 -18.74 -16.46
N GLN A 39 6.69 -18.07 -17.46
CA GLN A 39 6.02 -16.77 -17.26
C GLN A 39 4.54 -16.97 -16.90
N THR A 40 4.13 -16.43 -15.76
CA THR A 40 2.72 -16.20 -15.40
C THR A 40 2.29 -14.83 -15.91
N THR A 41 1.40 -14.80 -16.91
CA THR A 41 0.81 -13.61 -17.53
C THR A 41 -0.59 -13.33 -16.97
N TYR A 42 -0.98 -12.05 -16.88
CA TYR A 42 -2.38 -11.60 -16.68
C TYR A 42 -2.98 -11.15 -18.03
N ILE A 43 -4.28 -11.40 -18.26
CA ILE A 43 -5.07 -10.97 -19.44
C ILE A 43 -6.03 -9.84 -19.02
N MET A 44 -6.28 -8.86 -19.90
CA MET A 44 -7.53 -8.07 -19.93
C MET A 44 -7.91 -7.65 -21.37
N HIS A 45 -9.23 -7.61 -21.62
CA HIS A 45 -9.87 -7.39 -22.92
C HIS A 45 -9.67 -5.96 -23.49
N SER A 46 -9.27 -5.87 -24.76
CA SER A 46 -9.60 -4.73 -25.62
C SER A 46 -10.61 -5.19 -26.68
N ARG A 47 -11.56 -4.33 -27.07
CA ARG A 47 -12.42 -4.60 -28.24
C ARG A 47 -11.57 -4.46 -29.49
N SER A 48 -11.04 -5.58 -29.99
CA SER A 48 -10.58 -5.78 -31.38
C SER A 48 -10.33 -7.28 -31.56
N VAL A 49 -11.29 -8.01 -32.12
CA VAL A 49 -11.07 -9.41 -32.49
C VAL A 49 -10.22 -9.40 -33.77
N TYR A 50 -8.98 -9.86 -33.70
CA TYR A 50 -8.24 -10.27 -34.89
C TYR A 50 -8.83 -11.59 -35.39
N MET A 51 -8.83 -11.80 -36.70
CA MET A 51 -9.30 -13.04 -37.31
C MET A 51 -8.33 -14.19 -36.93
N PRO A 52 -8.84 -15.37 -36.55
CA PRO A 52 -7.99 -16.47 -36.11
C PRO A 52 -7.04 -16.92 -37.24
N GLY A 53 -5.73 -16.90 -36.98
CA GLY A 53 -4.67 -17.32 -37.91
C GLY A 53 -3.65 -16.26 -38.34
N GLN A 54 -3.81 -14.99 -37.96
CA GLN A 54 -2.93 -13.88 -38.41
C GLN A 54 -2.18 -13.15 -37.29
N GLU A 55 -1.79 -13.86 -36.23
CA GLU A 55 -1.18 -13.29 -35.01
C GLU A 55 0.22 -12.68 -35.21
N LYS A 56 0.93 -13.03 -36.30
CA LYS A 56 2.34 -12.64 -36.51
C LYS A 56 2.55 -11.38 -37.36
N LEU A 57 1.48 -10.76 -37.86
CA LEU A 57 1.57 -9.68 -38.86
C LEU A 57 1.52 -8.26 -38.29
N PHE A 58 1.37 -8.08 -36.97
CA PHE A 58 1.31 -6.75 -36.36
C PHE A 58 2.17 -6.68 -35.08
N THR A 59 3.27 -5.93 -35.15
CA THR A 59 4.08 -5.53 -33.99
C THR A 59 3.59 -4.19 -33.44
N SER A 60 3.39 -4.05 -32.13
CA SER A 60 3.25 -2.73 -31.52
C SER A 60 4.63 -2.08 -31.38
N ASN A 61 4.94 -1.17 -32.30
CA ASN A 61 6.14 -0.36 -32.23
C ASN A 61 5.90 0.80 -31.25
N TYR A 62 6.52 0.76 -30.08
CA TYR A 62 6.86 1.97 -29.34
C TYR A 62 8.35 2.27 -29.57
N PRO A 63 8.73 3.51 -29.94
CA PRO A 63 10.14 3.85 -30.06
C PRO A 63 10.71 4.03 -28.64
N ALA A 64 11.42 3.02 -28.14
CA ALA A 64 12.31 3.20 -27.00
C ALA A 64 13.58 3.91 -27.49
N ASN A 65 13.79 5.16 -27.09
CA ASN A 65 15.10 5.79 -27.24
C ASN A 65 16.15 4.92 -26.51
N PRO A 66 17.18 4.43 -27.19
CA PRO A 66 18.30 3.77 -26.53
C PRO A 66 19.22 4.87 -26.00
N ASN A 67 19.38 4.94 -24.68
CA ASN A 67 20.64 5.29 -23.97
C ASN A 67 20.34 5.76 -22.53
N GLN A 68 20.18 4.78 -21.64
CA GLN A 68 20.69 4.76 -20.26
C GLN A 68 20.35 3.37 -19.70
N VAL A 69 21.23 2.40 -19.99
CA VAL A 69 21.22 1.10 -19.32
C VAL A 69 21.80 1.33 -17.92
N ILE A 70 20.99 1.92 -17.05
CA ILE A 70 21.18 1.82 -15.60
C ILE A 70 20.12 0.83 -15.14
N ASP A 71 20.48 -0.45 -15.12
CA ASP A 71 20.16 -1.39 -14.04
C ASP A 71 18.69 -1.41 -13.53
N LYS A 72 17.69 -1.34 -14.43
CA LYS A 72 16.26 -1.41 -14.07
C LYS A 72 15.93 -2.67 -13.26
N GLU A 73 16.49 -3.81 -13.64
CA GLU A 73 16.32 -5.08 -12.91
C GLU A 73 16.97 -5.03 -11.51
N MET A 74 18.17 -4.46 -11.40
CA MET A 74 18.87 -4.30 -10.13
C MET A 74 18.15 -3.33 -9.18
N ILE A 75 17.56 -2.25 -9.70
CA ILE A 75 16.70 -1.34 -8.95
C ILE A 75 15.45 -2.10 -8.45
N GLN A 76 14.82 -2.90 -9.30
CA GLN A 76 13.68 -3.74 -8.91
C GLN A 76 14.06 -4.75 -7.82
N LEU A 77 15.16 -5.47 -7.98
CA LEU A 77 15.65 -6.46 -7.01
C LEU A 77 15.98 -5.81 -5.66
N ARG A 78 16.65 -4.64 -5.68
CA ARG A 78 16.92 -3.86 -4.47
C ARG A 78 15.63 -3.45 -3.76
N ASN A 79 14.63 -2.99 -4.50
CA ASN A 79 13.34 -2.58 -3.93
C ASN A 79 12.58 -3.77 -3.35
N ILE A 80 12.57 -4.92 -4.05
CA ILE A 80 11.99 -6.17 -3.56
C ILE A 80 12.67 -6.62 -2.26
N TYR A 81 13.99 -6.55 -2.19
CA TYR A 81 14.76 -6.91 -1.00
C TYR A 81 14.44 -6.01 0.19
N LYS A 82 14.44 -4.68 -0.01
CA LYS A 82 14.07 -3.71 1.05
C LYS A 82 12.66 -3.99 1.59
N ARG A 83 11.68 -4.24 0.70
CA ARG A 83 10.30 -4.59 1.08
C ARG A 83 10.23 -5.88 1.89
N LYS A 84 10.90 -6.95 1.43
CA LYS A 84 10.89 -8.24 2.13
C LYS A 84 11.47 -8.13 3.54
N ASN A 85 12.54 -7.35 3.72
CA ASN A 85 13.11 -7.08 5.04
C ASN A 85 12.15 -6.28 5.93
N TYR A 86 11.46 -5.31 5.37
CA TYR A 86 10.47 -4.51 6.09
C TYR A 86 9.28 -5.36 6.57
N ILE A 87 8.69 -6.21 5.71
CA ILE A 87 7.61 -7.15 6.08
C ILE A 87 8.04 -8.03 7.26
N ASN A 88 9.24 -8.60 7.18
CA ASN A 88 9.74 -9.49 8.23
C ASN A 88 9.87 -8.79 9.59
N SER A 89 10.18 -7.48 9.59
CA SER A 89 10.38 -6.69 10.81
C SER A 89 9.09 -6.34 11.56
N LYS A 90 7.96 -6.21 10.86
CA LYS A 90 6.69 -5.73 11.43
C LYS A 90 5.59 -6.76 11.24
N GLN A 91 5.51 -7.72 12.16
CA GLN A 91 4.43 -8.71 12.17
C GLN A 91 3.10 -8.04 12.57
N PRO A 92 1.99 -8.33 11.86
CA PRO A 92 0.68 -7.79 12.19
C PRO A 92 0.16 -8.32 13.52
N ILE A 93 -0.67 -7.52 14.19
CA ILE A 93 -1.29 -7.85 15.47
C ILE A 93 -2.80 -7.93 15.29
N GLY A 94 -3.44 -8.96 15.85
CA GLY A 94 -4.90 -9.10 15.89
C GLY A 94 -5.42 -10.43 15.36
N SER A 95 -6.75 -10.54 15.32
CA SER A 95 -7.45 -11.70 14.79
C SER A 95 -7.61 -11.61 13.26
N LYS A 96 -7.45 -12.75 12.57
CA LYS A 96 -7.68 -12.83 11.13
C LYS A 96 -9.15 -12.61 10.80
N THR A 97 -9.42 -11.89 9.73
CA THR A 97 -10.79 -11.79 9.20
C THR A 97 -11.14 -13.07 8.45
N ILE A 98 -12.35 -13.60 8.71
CA ILE A 98 -12.81 -14.86 8.13
C ILE A 98 -13.10 -14.71 6.63
N HIS A 99 -13.46 -13.49 6.21
CA HIS A 99 -13.82 -13.16 4.84
C HIS A 99 -12.81 -12.17 4.25
N ARG A 100 -12.10 -12.60 3.20
CA ARG A 100 -11.30 -11.69 2.38
C ARG A 100 -12.24 -10.99 1.40
N SER A 101 -12.63 -9.76 1.72
CA SER A 101 -13.51 -8.97 0.85
C SER A 101 -12.82 -8.41 -0.40
N GLN A 102 -11.57 -8.79 -0.68
CA GLN A 102 -10.81 -8.28 -1.83
C GLN A 102 -11.48 -8.62 -3.17
N ASP A 103 -12.18 -9.75 -3.23
CA ASP A 103 -12.84 -10.23 -4.45
C ASP A 103 -14.09 -9.40 -4.82
N ALA A 104 -14.59 -8.55 -3.91
CA ALA A 104 -15.76 -7.71 -4.13
C ALA A 104 -15.44 -6.35 -4.79
N PHE A 105 -14.16 -6.03 -4.99
CA PHE A 105 -13.70 -4.74 -5.52
C PHE A 105 -12.87 -4.90 -6.78
N THR A 106 -13.20 -4.12 -7.81
CA THR A 106 -12.35 -3.97 -8.99
C THR A 106 -11.25 -2.97 -8.69
N TYR A 107 -9.99 -3.43 -8.71
CA TYR A 107 -8.83 -2.57 -8.51
C TYR A 107 -7.99 -2.47 -9.78
N LYS A 108 -7.46 -1.27 -10.05
CA LYS A 108 -6.44 -1.07 -11.08
C LYS A 108 -5.09 -1.42 -10.47
N ARG A 109 -4.41 -2.40 -11.05
CA ARG A 109 -3.05 -2.78 -10.66
C ARG A 109 -2.06 -2.06 -11.56
N PHE A 110 -1.14 -1.32 -10.95
CA PHE A 110 -0.08 -0.63 -11.67
C PHE A 110 1.28 -1.28 -11.45
N ALA A 111 2.17 -1.15 -12.43
CA ALA A 111 3.54 -1.61 -12.29
C ALA A 111 4.34 -0.65 -11.38
N PRO A 112 5.14 -1.16 -10.43
CA PRO A 112 5.84 -0.33 -9.45
C PRO A 112 6.97 0.53 -10.05
N ILE A 113 7.30 0.37 -11.33
CA ILE A 113 8.38 1.08 -12.02
C ILE A 113 7.86 2.31 -12.79
N SER A 114 6.55 2.41 -13.03
CA SER A 114 5.99 3.56 -13.75
C SER A 114 5.90 4.78 -12.84
N ASP A 115 6.47 5.91 -13.28
CA ASP A 115 6.38 7.19 -12.56
C ASP A 115 4.91 7.68 -12.52
N GLU A 116 4.17 7.47 -13.61
CA GLU A 116 2.73 7.79 -13.69
C GLU A 116 1.93 7.02 -12.63
N ALA A 117 2.26 5.75 -12.41
CA ALA A 117 1.62 4.93 -11.40
C ALA A 117 1.89 5.45 -9.98
N LEU A 118 3.12 5.92 -9.74
CA LEU A 118 3.51 6.49 -8.47
C LEU A 118 2.77 7.80 -8.20
N GLU A 119 2.67 8.69 -9.18
CA GLU A 119 1.91 9.94 -9.05
C GLU A 119 0.44 9.67 -8.76
N ILE A 120 -0.19 8.73 -9.46
CA ILE A 120 -1.57 8.32 -9.21
C ILE A 120 -1.72 7.79 -7.78
N ALA A 121 -0.78 6.97 -7.31
CA ALA A 121 -0.81 6.42 -5.95
C ALA A 121 -0.67 7.52 -4.89
N VAL A 122 0.22 8.50 -5.09
CA VAL A 122 0.42 9.64 -4.18
C VAL A 122 -0.86 10.49 -4.12
N VAL A 123 -1.45 10.83 -5.27
CA VAL A 123 -2.71 11.59 -5.32
C VAL A 123 -3.85 10.81 -4.66
N ALA A 124 -3.95 9.51 -4.89
CA ALA A 124 -4.96 8.66 -4.24
C ALA A 124 -4.76 8.60 -2.72
N ALA A 125 -3.51 8.50 -2.24
CA ALA A 125 -3.19 8.50 -0.82
C ALA A 125 -3.59 9.81 -0.15
N TYR A 126 -3.30 10.95 -0.78
CA TYR A 126 -3.75 12.25 -0.27
C TYR A 126 -5.27 12.37 -0.22
N LYS A 127 -5.96 11.99 -1.29
CA LYS A 127 -7.43 12.02 -1.32
C LYS A 127 -8.05 11.15 -0.22
N GLN A 128 -7.51 9.96 -0.01
CA GLN A 128 -8.03 9.03 0.98
C GLN A 128 -7.78 9.52 2.41
N ILE A 129 -6.53 9.86 2.74
CA ILE A 129 -6.12 10.20 4.12
C ILE A 129 -6.64 11.57 4.52
N PHE A 130 -6.61 12.55 3.62
CA PHE A 130 -7.07 13.90 3.90
C PHE A 130 -8.53 14.13 3.51
N GLY A 131 -9.27 13.09 3.12
CA GLY A 131 -10.72 13.20 2.91
C GLY A 131 -11.11 14.23 1.86
N ASN A 132 -10.47 14.17 0.69
CA ASN A 132 -10.58 15.14 -0.40
C ASN A 132 -10.09 16.57 -0.09
N LEU A 133 -9.43 16.80 1.05
CA LEU A 133 -8.69 18.03 1.31
C LEU A 133 -7.27 17.88 0.75
N ASN A 134 -7.02 18.42 -0.44
CA ASN A 134 -5.67 18.40 -1.00
C ASN A 134 -4.81 19.50 -0.35
N PRO A 135 -3.60 19.18 0.13
CA PRO A 135 -2.68 20.17 0.68
C PRO A 135 -2.20 21.11 -0.42
N MET A 136 -1.86 22.35 -0.05
CA MET A 136 -1.19 23.28 -0.97
C MET A 136 0.25 22.83 -1.23
N GLU A 137 0.89 23.38 -2.27
CA GLU A 137 2.25 22.94 -2.64
C GLU A 137 3.29 23.14 -1.52
N SER A 138 3.11 24.18 -0.70
CA SER A 138 3.94 24.47 0.47
C SER A 138 3.74 23.51 1.64
N GLU A 139 2.54 22.95 1.78
CA GLU A 139 2.17 22.03 2.87
C GLU A 139 2.47 20.56 2.53
N ARG A 140 2.78 20.28 1.26
CA ARG A 140 3.02 18.94 0.74
C ARG A 140 4.39 18.40 1.22
N PRO A 141 4.44 17.23 1.88
CA PRO A 141 5.70 16.66 2.37
C PRO A 141 6.54 16.04 1.25
N LYS A 142 7.27 16.89 0.50
CA LYS A 142 8.11 16.51 -0.66
C LYS A 142 9.17 15.44 -0.32
N GLU A 143 9.68 15.44 0.92
CA GLU A 143 10.66 14.44 1.36
C GLU A 143 10.07 13.02 1.41
N LEU A 144 8.84 12.88 1.90
CA LEU A 144 8.17 11.57 1.98
C LEU A 144 7.90 11.00 0.58
N GLU A 145 7.51 11.85 -0.36
CA GLU A 145 7.31 11.46 -1.76
C GLU A 145 8.61 11.00 -2.42
N ARG A 146 9.70 11.72 -2.15
CA ARG A 146 11.02 11.33 -2.65
C ARG A 146 11.45 9.96 -2.10
N ARG A 147 11.22 9.70 -0.81
CA ARG A 147 11.52 8.40 -0.18
C ARG A 147 10.66 7.27 -0.77
N LEU A 148 9.39 7.56 -1.06
CA LEU A 148 8.49 6.62 -1.73
C LEU A 148 8.97 6.31 -3.15
N ARG A 149 9.36 7.35 -3.91
CA ARG A 149 9.89 7.22 -5.27
C ARG A 149 11.19 6.43 -5.34
N ASN A 150 12.05 6.58 -4.35
CA ASN A 150 13.27 5.79 -4.22
C ASN A 150 13.03 4.34 -3.78
N GLY A 151 11.81 3.99 -3.35
CA GLY A 151 11.50 2.68 -2.77
C GLY A 151 12.11 2.45 -1.40
N ASP A 152 12.45 3.52 -0.66
CA ASP A 152 12.98 3.43 0.70
C ASP A 152 11.89 3.12 1.73
N ILE A 153 10.66 3.54 1.43
CA ILE A 153 9.48 3.30 2.27
C ILE A 153 8.38 2.62 1.45
N PRO A 154 7.63 1.67 2.02
CA PRO A 154 6.42 1.16 1.40
C PRO A 154 5.26 2.16 1.51
N ILE A 155 4.19 1.94 0.73
CA ILE A 155 2.99 2.79 0.73
C ILE A 155 2.36 2.83 2.12
N ARG A 156 2.34 1.70 2.85
CA ARG A 156 1.88 1.65 4.25
C ARG A 156 2.64 2.62 5.17
N GLU A 157 3.96 2.72 5.05
CA GLU A 157 4.76 3.64 5.87
C GLU A 157 4.52 5.09 5.43
N PHE A 158 4.39 5.33 4.12
CA PHE A 158 4.02 6.63 3.59
C PHE A 158 2.68 7.13 4.19
N ILE A 159 1.66 6.28 4.20
CA ILE A 159 0.35 6.58 4.80
C ILE A 159 0.46 6.84 6.31
N ARG A 160 1.26 6.04 7.02
CA ARG A 160 1.53 6.24 8.46
C ARG A 160 2.11 7.63 8.72
N SER A 161 3.12 8.03 7.94
CA SER A 161 3.72 9.37 8.06
C SER A 161 2.75 10.49 7.69
N LEU A 162 1.86 10.30 6.71
CA LEU A 162 0.82 11.28 6.37
C LEU A 162 -0.21 11.44 7.49
N ALA A 163 -0.66 10.35 8.12
CA ALA A 163 -1.59 10.40 9.23
C ALA A 163 -0.99 11.03 10.50
N LYS A 164 0.34 10.97 10.67
CA LYS A 164 1.09 11.64 11.74
C LYS A 164 1.53 13.07 11.41
N SER A 165 1.23 13.55 10.20
CA SER A 165 1.63 14.89 9.78
C SER A 165 0.88 15.98 10.56
N GLU A 166 1.53 17.14 10.71
CA GLU A 166 0.91 18.33 11.31
C GLU A 166 -0.36 18.75 10.57
N PHE A 167 -0.36 18.63 9.23
CA PHE A 167 -1.53 18.89 8.39
C PHE A 167 -2.73 18.03 8.80
N TYR A 168 -2.52 16.73 9.02
CA TYR A 168 -3.58 15.83 9.49
C TYR A 168 -4.06 16.22 10.89
N SER A 169 -3.13 16.52 11.81
CA SER A 169 -3.45 16.91 13.19
C SER A 169 -4.34 18.15 13.24
N ARG A 170 -3.93 19.22 12.56
CA ARG A 170 -4.63 20.50 12.54
C ARG A 170 -6.06 20.39 12.01
N HIS A 171 -6.31 19.50 11.04
CA HIS A 171 -7.62 19.37 10.41
C HIS A 171 -8.54 18.34 11.08
N PHE A 172 -8.01 17.19 11.53
CA PHE A 172 -8.82 16.06 11.98
C PHE A 172 -8.66 15.71 13.46
N ILE A 173 -7.75 16.37 14.17
CA ILE A 173 -7.57 16.21 15.62
C ILE A 173 -8.02 17.47 16.35
N GLU A 174 -7.43 18.63 16.03
CA GLU A 174 -7.65 19.86 16.80
C GLU A 174 -9.03 20.50 16.55
N ARG A 175 -9.51 20.44 15.31
CA ARG A 175 -10.75 21.12 14.89
C ARG A 175 -12.02 20.29 15.06
N VAL A 176 -11.88 19.03 15.48
CA VAL A 176 -12.96 18.04 15.42
C VAL A 176 -13.13 17.39 16.80
N SER A 177 -14.37 17.03 17.15
CA SER A 177 -14.66 16.33 18.41
C SER A 177 -13.94 14.97 18.47
N GLN A 178 -13.60 14.52 19.68
CA GLN A 178 -12.82 13.30 19.85
C GLN A 178 -13.48 12.07 19.23
N ILE A 179 -14.80 11.91 19.41
CA ILE A 179 -15.57 10.81 18.82
C ILE A 179 -15.41 10.82 17.31
N ARG A 180 -15.60 11.99 16.71
CA ARG A 180 -15.54 12.13 15.26
C ARG A 180 -14.12 11.96 14.72
N SER A 181 -13.10 12.39 15.46
CA SER A 181 -11.69 12.14 15.13
C SER A 181 -11.39 10.65 15.03
N VAL A 182 -11.98 9.83 15.92
CA VAL A 182 -11.88 8.36 15.85
C VAL A 182 -12.58 7.83 14.59
N GLU A 183 -13.82 8.25 14.33
CA GLU A 183 -14.56 7.82 13.12
C GLU A 183 -13.80 8.12 11.83
N LEU A 184 -13.26 9.35 11.72
CA LEU A 184 -12.45 9.79 10.60
C LEU A 184 -11.22 8.90 10.41
N ARG A 185 -10.48 8.59 11.48
CA ARG A 185 -9.31 7.69 11.39
C ARG A 185 -9.67 6.30 10.87
N PHE A 186 -10.79 5.73 11.31
CA PHE A 186 -11.27 4.44 10.82
C PHE A 186 -11.59 4.51 9.31
N MET A 187 -12.22 5.58 8.86
CA MET A 187 -12.54 5.78 7.44
C MET A 187 -11.30 6.05 6.58
N HIS A 188 -10.37 6.89 7.05
CA HIS A 188 -9.15 7.23 6.32
C HIS A 188 -8.18 6.05 6.22
N LEU A 189 -7.94 5.33 7.32
CA LEU A 189 -6.93 4.26 7.39
C LEU A 189 -7.49 2.89 7.03
N LEU A 190 -8.63 2.51 7.59
CA LEU A 190 -9.22 1.19 7.39
C LEU A 190 -10.28 1.18 6.29
N GLY A 191 -10.74 2.33 5.79
CA GLY A 191 -11.77 2.40 4.76
C GLY A 191 -13.13 1.83 5.20
N ARG A 192 -13.39 1.80 6.52
CA ARG A 192 -14.63 1.30 7.10
C ARG A 192 -15.09 2.17 8.27
N PRO A 193 -16.39 2.21 8.56
CA PRO A 193 -16.88 2.85 9.77
C PRO A 193 -16.66 1.96 11.00
N LEU A 194 -16.91 2.53 12.18
CA LEU A 194 -16.97 1.79 13.44
C LEU A 194 -18.14 0.80 13.41
N LYS A 195 -17.87 -0.44 13.84
CA LYS A 195 -18.90 -1.49 13.90
C LYS A 195 -19.91 -1.14 14.99
N ASP A 196 -19.40 -1.03 16.21
CA ASP A 196 -20.17 -0.90 17.44
C ASP A 196 -19.65 0.25 18.32
N GLU A 197 -20.48 0.68 19.27
CA GLU A 197 -20.10 1.69 20.28
C GLU A 197 -18.99 1.19 21.21
N SER A 198 -18.88 -0.12 21.42
CA SER A 198 -17.79 -0.73 22.18
C SER A 198 -16.43 -0.49 21.51
N GLU A 199 -16.34 -0.58 20.17
CA GLU A 199 -15.11 -0.22 19.44
C GLU A 199 -14.77 1.26 19.71
N LEU A 200 -15.75 2.16 19.68
CA LEU A 200 -15.52 3.58 19.94
C LEU A 200 -14.91 3.82 21.33
N ILE A 201 -15.54 3.27 22.37
CA ILE A 201 -15.11 3.44 23.77
C ILE A 201 -13.70 2.90 23.97
N ASN A 202 -13.41 1.70 23.44
CA ASN A 202 -12.09 1.08 23.55
C ASN A 202 -11.00 1.94 22.90
N ASN A 203 -11.29 2.51 21.73
CA ASN A 203 -10.33 3.39 21.04
C ASN A 203 -10.14 4.72 21.77
N ILE A 204 -11.19 5.31 22.35
CA ILE A 204 -11.07 6.53 23.16
C ILE A 204 -10.20 6.27 24.40
N ASN A 205 -10.41 5.15 25.10
CA ASN A 205 -9.60 4.78 26.25
C ASN A 205 -8.13 4.57 25.85
N PHE A 206 -7.88 3.87 24.74
CA PHE A 206 -6.52 3.68 24.22
C PHE A 206 -5.83 5.02 23.92
N ILE A 207 -6.52 5.97 23.30
CA ILE A 207 -5.97 7.29 23.00
C ILE A 207 -5.66 8.06 24.28
N ARG A 208 -6.51 7.95 25.31
CA ARG A 208 -6.27 8.57 26.62
C ARG A 208 -4.99 8.02 27.27
N GLU A 209 -4.75 6.72 27.15
CA GLU A 209 -3.59 6.07 27.78
C GLU A 209 -2.27 6.27 27.02
N LYS A 210 -2.29 6.17 25.68
CA LYS A 210 -1.08 6.07 24.85
C LYS A 210 -0.90 7.22 23.85
N GLY A 211 -1.86 8.12 23.75
CA GLY A 211 -1.85 9.23 22.82
C GLY A 211 -2.29 8.86 21.39
N PHE A 212 -2.33 9.88 20.53
CA PHE A 212 -2.86 9.79 19.17
C PHE A 212 -1.95 9.05 18.19
N GLU A 213 -0.63 9.28 18.25
CA GLU A 213 0.31 8.63 17.33
C GLU A 213 0.32 7.11 17.52
N SER A 214 0.30 6.67 18.78
CA SER A 214 0.19 5.25 19.15
C SER A 214 -1.11 4.63 18.63
N HIS A 215 -2.20 5.39 18.61
CA HIS A 215 -3.49 4.93 18.09
C HIS A 215 -3.44 4.67 16.58
N ILE A 216 -2.81 5.58 15.83
CA ILE A 216 -2.56 5.41 14.39
C ILE A 216 -1.71 4.17 14.13
N ASP A 217 -0.64 3.98 14.91
CA ASP A 217 0.23 2.81 14.76
C ASP A 217 -0.51 1.52 15.06
N SER A 218 -1.37 1.49 16.08
CA SER A 218 -2.24 0.36 16.40
C SER A 218 -3.15 -0.02 15.22
N LEU A 219 -3.82 0.96 14.60
CA LEU A 219 -4.69 0.70 13.45
C LEU A 219 -3.91 0.20 12.24
N MET A 220 -2.77 0.84 11.95
CA MET A 220 -1.93 0.48 10.81
C MET A 220 -1.24 -0.87 10.98
N ASN A 221 -0.92 -1.29 12.21
CA ASN A 221 -0.30 -2.57 12.54
C ASN A 221 -1.33 -3.71 12.71
N SER A 222 -2.62 -3.40 12.59
CA SER A 222 -3.67 -4.40 12.69
C SER A 222 -3.58 -5.42 11.56
N LEU A 223 -3.93 -6.67 11.88
CA LEU A 223 -4.05 -7.74 10.91
C LEU A 223 -5.16 -7.44 9.88
N GLU A 224 -6.19 -6.69 10.29
CA GLU A 224 -7.22 -6.21 9.38
C GLU A 224 -6.64 -5.34 8.25
N TYR A 225 -5.77 -4.39 8.59
CA TYR A 225 -5.11 -3.54 7.58
C TYR A 225 -4.25 -4.37 6.63
N GLU A 226 -3.47 -5.31 7.18
CA GLU A 226 -2.57 -6.15 6.40
C GLU A 226 -3.30 -7.08 5.44
N GLU A 227 -4.40 -7.69 5.86
CA GLU A 227 -5.18 -8.59 5.02
C GLU A 227 -5.83 -7.87 3.83
N HIS A 228 -6.23 -6.61 4.00
CA HIS A 228 -6.96 -5.87 2.97
C HIS A 228 -6.06 -5.06 2.05
N PHE A 229 -5.05 -4.38 2.62
CA PHE A 229 -4.18 -3.47 1.87
C PHE A 229 -2.74 -3.98 1.78
N GLY A 230 -2.26 -4.70 2.79
CA GLY A 230 -0.85 -5.09 2.86
C GLY A 230 0.06 -3.86 2.89
N GLU A 231 1.15 -3.90 2.13
CA GLU A 231 2.16 -2.82 2.14
C GLU A 231 2.12 -1.88 0.94
N ASP A 232 1.62 -2.38 -0.19
CA ASP A 232 1.74 -1.75 -1.50
C ASP A 232 0.40 -1.20 -2.02
N ILE A 233 -0.70 -1.34 -1.27
CA ILE A 233 -2.03 -0.87 -1.69
C ILE A 233 -2.42 0.35 -0.87
N VAL A 234 -2.87 1.40 -1.56
CA VAL A 234 -3.44 2.59 -0.93
C VAL A 234 -4.82 2.24 -0.36
N PRO A 235 -5.13 2.60 0.90
CA PRO A 235 -6.43 2.37 1.49
C PRO A 235 -7.55 2.93 0.63
N PHE A 236 -8.66 2.21 0.61
CA PHE A 236 -9.85 2.58 -0.11
C PHE A 236 -11.08 2.19 0.70
N GLN A 237 -12.21 2.77 0.37
CA GLN A 237 -13.47 2.50 1.04
C GLN A 237 -13.98 1.08 0.74
N ARG A 238 -14.22 0.29 1.80
CA ARG A 238 -14.55 -1.15 1.72
C ARG A 238 -16.02 -1.50 1.95
N HIS A 239 -16.83 -0.61 2.51
CA HIS A 239 -18.18 -0.96 2.99
C HIS A 239 -19.32 -0.39 2.12
N TRP A 240 -19.04 -0.05 0.86
CA TRP A 240 -20.07 0.42 -0.09
C TRP A 240 -20.90 -0.73 -0.68
N ASN A 241 -20.30 -1.90 -0.93
CA ASN A 241 -20.99 -3.03 -1.56
C ASN A 241 -21.61 -4.00 -0.54
N SER A 242 -21.70 -3.62 0.74
CA SER A 242 -22.14 -4.50 1.85
C SER A 242 -21.45 -5.88 1.82
N PRO A 243 -20.11 -5.93 1.97
CA PRO A 243 -19.37 -7.19 1.87
C PRO A 243 -19.85 -8.22 2.90
N CYS A 244 -19.67 -9.50 2.59
CA CYS A 244 -20.04 -10.59 3.50
C CYS A 244 -19.32 -10.45 4.85
N GLY A 245 -20.06 -10.67 5.94
CA GLY A 245 -19.56 -10.48 7.31
C GLY A 245 -19.62 -9.03 7.82
N SER A 246 -20.06 -8.06 7.00
CA SER A 246 -20.33 -6.69 7.46
C SER A 246 -21.82 -6.49 7.82
N THR A 247 -22.08 -5.60 8.77
CA THR A 247 -23.45 -5.22 9.14
C THR A 247 -24.03 -4.23 8.14
N THR A 248 -25.34 -4.29 7.89
CA THR A 248 -26.04 -3.30 7.04
C THR A 248 -25.86 -1.86 7.54
N SER A 249 -25.78 -1.67 8.86
CA SER A 249 -25.46 -0.37 9.46
C SER A 249 -24.13 0.20 8.95
N SER A 250 -23.13 -0.66 8.70
CA SER A 250 -21.83 -0.23 8.17
C SER A 250 -21.97 0.39 6.78
N PHE A 251 -22.83 -0.14 5.92
CA PHE A 251 -23.13 0.48 4.62
C PHE A 251 -23.75 1.86 4.79
N ILE A 252 -24.77 1.99 5.65
CA ILE A 252 -25.46 3.26 5.90
C ILE A 252 -24.49 4.30 6.46
N LYS A 253 -23.71 3.96 7.49
CA LYS A 253 -22.67 4.82 8.09
C LYS A 253 -21.65 5.26 7.04
N THR A 254 -21.26 4.34 6.15
CA THR A 254 -20.34 4.63 5.06
C THR A 254 -20.90 5.66 4.08
N ALA A 255 -22.16 5.49 3.67
CA ALA A 255 -22.84 6.41 2.77
C ALA A 255 -23.06 7.80 3.39
N LEU A 256 -23.36 7.87 4.69
CA LEU A 256 -23.48 9.13 5.42
C LEU A 256 -22.17 9.92 5.46
N PHE A 257 -21.04 9.22 5.55
CA PHE A 257 -19.72 9.83 5.57
C PHE A 257 -19.31 10.31 4.16
N ARG A 258 -19.46 9.46 3.12
CA ARG A 258 -19.14 9.82 1.73
C ARG A 258 -20.39 10.24 0.95
N LYS A 259 -20.85 11.47 1.18
CA LYS A 259 -22.05 12.03 0.52
C LYS A 259 -21.87 12.31 -0.98
N GLY A 260 -20.64 12.49 -1.47
CA GLY A 260 -20.37 12.76 -2.87
C GLY A 260 -18.88 12.92 -3.19
N PHE A 261 -18.52 12.80 -4.48
CA PHE A 261 -17.13 12.79 -4.93
C PHE A 261 -16.37 14.10 -4.65
N ALA A 262 -17.06 15.24 -4.74
CA ALA A 262 -16.47 16.57 -4.51
C ALA A 262 -16.55 17.02 -3.04
N SER A 263 -17.17 16.24 -2.16
CA SER A 263 -17.32 16.61 -0.76
C SER A 263 -16.02 16.35 -0.01
N SER A 264 -15.64 17.30 0.86
CA SER A 264 -14.49 17.14 1.75
C SER A 264 -14.93 16.89 3.19
N ASP A 265 -14.19 16.06 3.90
CA ASP A 265 -14.59 15.60 5.23
C ASP A 265 -14.55 16.71 6.30
N ASN A 266 -13.84 17.81 6.00
CA ASN A 266 -13.75 19.01 6.84
C ASN A 266 -14.97 19.95 6.68
N VAL A 267 -15.65 19.94 5.54
CA VAL A 267 -16.81 20.84 5.28
C VAL A 267 -18.08 20.34 5.93
N ILE A 268 -18.26 19.02 6.01
CA ILE A 268 -19.54 18.42 6.37
C ILE A 268 -19.87 18.58 7.87
N TYR A 269 -18.92 19.05 8.72
CA TYR A 269 -19.05 18.96 10.18
C TYR A 269 -18.46 20.17 10.93
N LYS A 270 -18.94 21.37 10.59
CA LYS A 270 -18.89 22.53 11.48
C LYS A 270 -20.12 22.57 12.37
#